data_AF-A0A316SZA1-F1
#
_entry.id   AF-A0A316SZA1-F1
#
_cell.length_a   1.000
_cell.length_b   1.000
_cell.length_c   1.000
_cell.angle_alpha   90.00
_cell.angle_beta   90.00
_cell.angle_gamma   90.00
#
_symmetry.space_group_name_H-M   'P 1'
#
loop_
_entity.id
_entity.type
_entity.pdbx_description
1 polymer ?
#
loop_
_entity_poly.entity_id
_entity_poly.type
_entity_poly.pdbx_seq_one_letter_code
_entity_poly.pdbx_strand_id
1 'polypeptide(L)'
;MLEKYFSRNRKAHVYLPGEEIKIDTSTAFNNYLFDGDPLTTVKNRVAFATLLFIFAYLVITVRLFGVCLSNGLPAAADDEESRHLFTYADNPIKRADILDRNGTIIATSLPTVNLYANPRKVPNKEKAAAKLSAVLPDIRYEDILAKLQRRNTFVYLKRNLTPSQQYQINALGIPGLEFENGEKRIYPHKELFAQLLGSTNIDNQGIAGIEKQMDERLTQSDIPLTLTIDAGLQDTIREELKAAVSKFKAEGAAAIVMDVRSGEILAMISLPDYDPNSMNNIPERALFNFATKGVYEPGSVLKVFNAAMGLESGKVKVSDKWDATKPLKLRYNTIKDYRGENRWLDLPEILIYSSNIGSARIALTVGKDEQRKFLNNLGFFTPIKSIEVAEKGMPLIPSEKRWGEETTATVGYGYGISITPLHLISAFSAIVNGGIYHAPTLLKDNQARDSHRVISFNTSKQMRKLLRGVVTDGSGKRANVLGYEVAGKTGTANKLVNGHYVDKKVMTSFLATFPASEPQYALFMVMDEPKPLKETWGFVTSGWNTVPTAGKIISEIAPQLNVKANYDLDELRRSRIIEATFEKPVRP
;
A
#
# COMPACT_ATOMS: atom_id res chain seq x y z
N MET A 1 83.91 -41.80 6.47
CA MET A 1 84.44 -42.78 7.46
C MET A 1 83.40 -42.87 8.58
N LEU A 2 82.67 -43.93 8.85
CA LEU A 2 82.77 -45.35 8.49
C LEU A 2 81.34 -45.90 8.45
N GLU A 3 80.87 -46.26 7.25
CA GLU A 3 79.87 -47.31 7.07
C GLU A 3 80.46 -48.61 7.62
N LYS A 4 80.07 -49.04 8.84
CA LYS A 4 80.39 -50.39 9.34
C LYS A 4 79.62 -50.84 10.59
N TYR A 5 78.35 -50.43 10.74
CA TYR A 5 77.50 -50.90 11.85
C TYR A 5 76.22 -51.62 11.43
N PHE A 6 76.17 -52.12 10.20
CA PHE A 6 75.16 -53.09 9.78
C PHE A 6 75.81 -54.45 9.51
N SER A 7 75.99 -55.23 10.57
CA SER A 7 76.17 -56.68 10.49
C SER A 7 75.28 -57.33 11.55
N ARG A 8 74.03 -57.60 11.16
CA ARG A 8 73.08 -58.42 11.90
C ARG A 8 73.39 -59.87 11.57
N ASN A 9 73.96 -60.62 12.52
CA ASN A 9 73.93 -62.07 12.47
C ASN A 9 72.90 -62.56 13.50
N ARG A 10 71.65 -62.72 13.06
CA ARG A 10 70.60 -63.40 13.84
C ARG A 10 70.80 -64.90 13.72
N LYS A 11 71.25 -65.57 14.78
CA LYS A 11 70.93 -66.98 15.00
C LYS A 11 69.68 -67.03 15.87
N ALA A 12 68.59 -67.56 15.31
CA ALA A 12 67.36 -67.80 16.03
C ALA A 12 67.55 -69.03 16.94
N HIS A 13 67.43 -68.85 18.25
CA HIS A 13 67.21 -69.96 19.18
C HIS A 13 65.71 -70.02 19.46
N VAL A 14 65.07 -71.08 18.98
CA VAL A 14 63.69 -71.44 19.29
C VAL A 14 63.74 -72.28 20.56
N TYR A 15 63.11 -71.80 21.63
CA TYR A 15 62.95 -72.56 22.87
C TYR A 15 61.65 -73.37 22.82
N LEU A 16 61.70 -74.63 23.28
CA LEU A 16 60.51 -75.48 23.38
C LEU A 16 59.79 -75.28 24.72
N PRO A 17 58.47 -75.53 24.80
CA PRO A 17 57.71 -75.38 26.04
C PRO A 17 58.20 -76.36 27.11
N GLY A 18 58.76 -75.83 28.21
CA GLY A 18 59.26 -76.61 29.35
C GLY A 18 60.78 -76.59 29.58
N GLU A 19 61.57 -75.92 28.73
CA GLU A 19 63.00 -75.70 28.99
C GLU A 19 63.23 -74.54 29.97
N GLU A 20 64.01 -74.79 31.03
CA GLU A 20 64.50 -73.74 31.93
C GLU A 20 65.56 -72.87 31.24
N ILE A 21 65.26 -71.58 31.15
CA ILE A 21 66.18 -70.57 30.61
C ILE A 21 67.29 -70.34 31.64
N LYS A 22 68.49 -70.87 31.39
CA LYS A 22 69.69 -70.51 32.17
C LYS A 22 70.17 -69.13 31.73
N ILE A 23 69.87 -68.12 32.54
CA ILE A 23 70.44 -66.78 32.40
C ILE A 23 71.89 -66.82 32.88
N ASP A 24 72.82 -66.57 31.98
CA ASP A 24 74.25 -66.47 32.27
C ASP A 24 74.51 -65.21 33.14
N THR A 25 74.88 -65.42 34.40
CA THR A 25 75.16 -64.34 35.39
C THR A 25 76.56 -63.72 35.23
N SER A 26 77.21 -63.88 34.07
CA SER A 26 78.56 -63.36 33.83
C SER A 26 78.64 -61.90 33.35
N THR A 27 77.53 -61.17 33.28
CA THR A 27 77.53 -59.70 33.14
C THR A 27 77.21 -59.00 34.45
N ALA A 28 78.01 -59.31 35.47
CA ALA A 28 78.10 -58.47 36.65
C ALA A 28 78.61 -57.08 36.23
N PHE A 29 77.81 -56.04 36.48
CA PHE A 29 78.16 -54.62 36.37
C PHE A 29 79.29 -54.28 37.36
N ASN A 30 80.49 -54.78 37.11
CA ASN A 30 81.73 -54.36 37.78
C ASN A 30 82.18 -53.06 37.13
N ASN A 31 81.63 -51.93 37.58
CA ASN A 31 82.27 -50.60 37.65
C ASN A 31 81.25 -49.49 37.97
N TYR A 32 80.45 -49.65 39.02
CA TYR A 32 79.82 -48.52 39.69
C TYR A 32 80.00 -48.68 41.20
N LEU A 33 81.10 -48.10 41.70
CA LEU A 33 81.27 -47.75 43.10
C LEU A 33 80.18 -46.72 43.46
N PHE A 34 79.14 -47.16 44.17
CA PHE A 34 78.23 -46.26 44.86
C PHE A 34 78.84 -45.96 46.23
N ASP A 35 79.57 -44.83 46.33
CA ASP A 35 79.80 -44.17 47.62
C ASP A 35 78.46 -43.59 48.09
N GLY A 36 77.68 -44.42 48.78
CA GLY A 36 76.37 -44.06 49.32
C GLY A 36 75.40 -45.22 49.28
N ASP A 37 74.66 -45.42 50.38
CA ASP A 37 73.66 -46.48 50.54
C ASP A 37 72.76 -46.55 49.29
N PRO A 38 72.73 -47.67 48.54
CA PRO A 38 72.00 -47.76 47.27
C PRO A 38 70.51 -47.45 47.42
N LEU A 39 69.93 -47.67 48.61
CA LEU A 39 68.57 -47.26 48.94
C LEU A 39 68.40 -45.74 48.95
N THR A 40 69.39 -44.98 49.40
CA THR A 40 69.34 -43.50 49.40
C THR A 40 69.47 -42.93 47.99
N THR A 41 70.29 -43.55 47.14
CA THR A 41 70.47 -43.10 45.75
C THR A 41 69.23 -43.36 44.91
N VAL A 42 68.56 -44.50 45.11
CA VAL A 42 67.25 -44.80 44.47
C VAL A 42 66.16 -43.88 45.04
N LYS A 43 66.12 -43.65 46.36
CA LYS A 43 65.18 -42.69 46.96
C LYS A 43 65.37 -41.27 46.43
N ASN A 44 66.61 -40.81 46.23
CA ASN A 44 66.90 -39.50 45.68
C ASN A 44 66.53 -39.38 44.19
N ARG A 45 66.73 -40.44 43.40
CA ARG A 45 66.30 -40.48 41.98
C ARG A 45 64.78 -40.50 41.85
N VAL A 46 64.10 -41.29 42.67
CA VAL A 46 62.63 -41.30 42.73
C VAL A 46 62.12 -39.95 43.21
N ALA A 47 62.68 -39.39 44.29
CA ALA A 47 62.30 -38.06 44.79
C ALA A 47 62.50 -36.96 43.73
N PHE A 48 63.60 -37.02 42.97
CA PHE A 48 63.85 -36.09 41.87
C PHE A 48 62.84 -36.25 40.73
N ALA A 49 62.54 -37.49 40.32
CA ALA A 49 61.51 -37.75 39.31
C ALA A 49 60.12 -37.31 39.80
N THR A 50 59.78 -37.57 41.06
CA THR A 50 58.53 -37.12 41.69
C THR A 50 58.46 -35.59 41.73
N LEU A 51 59.53 -34.89 42.10
CA LEU A 51 59.61 -33.43 42.08
C LEU A 51 59.43 -32.87 40.66
N LEU A 52 60.00 -33.52 39.65
CA LEU A 52 59.88 -33.12 38.26
C LEU A 52 58.44 -33.29 37.74
N PHE A 53 57.78 -34.41 38.11
CA PHE A 53 56.37 -34.61 37.83
C PHE A 53 55.48 -33.62 38.58
N ILE A 54 55.74 -33.35 39.86
CA ILE A 54 55.02 -32.32 40.64
C ILE A 54 55.16 -30.96 39.98
N PHE A 55 56.37 -30.59 39.54
CA PHE A 55 56.60 -29.33 38.84
C PHE A 55 55.85 -29.26 37.51
N ALA A 56 55.86 -30.34 36.71
CA ALA A 56 55.10 -30.41 35.47
C ALA A 56 53.59 -30.28 35.71
N TYR A 57 53.04 -30.97 36.72
CA TYR A 57 51.63 -30.86 37.11
C TYR A 57 51.30 -29.47 37.65
N LEU A 58 52.22 -28.81 38.36
CA LEU A 58 52.03 -27.45 38.87
C LEU A 58 52.00 -26.44 37.73
N VAL A 59 52.87 -26.58 36.72
CA VAL A 59 52.83 -25.76 35.50
C VAL A 59 51.51 -25.95 34.76
N ILE A 60 51.05 -27.20 34.59
CA ILE A 60 49.75 -27.50 33.97
C ILE A 60 48.62 -26.85 34.77
N THR A 61 48.63 -26.99 36.10
CA THR A 61 47.58 -26.45 36.98
C THR A 61 47.54 -24.93 36.91
N VAL A 62 48.69 -24.24 36.94
CA VAL A 62 48.77 -22.77 36.80
C VAL A 62 48.27 -22.32 35.42
N ARG A 63 48.63 -23.04 34.35
CA ARG A 63 48.13 -22.76 32.98
C ARG A 63 46.62 -22.96 32.88
N LEU A 64 46.10 -24.01 33.51
CA LEU A 64 44.68 -24.37 33.51
C LEU A 64 43.88 -23.36 34.33
N PHE A 65 44.40 -22.95 35.49
CA PHE A 65 43.81 -21.88 36.30
C PHE A 65 43.84 -20.53 35.59
N GLY A 66 44.93 -20.22 34.88
CA GLY A 66 45.03 -19.03 34.03
C GLY A 66 44.00 -19.03 32.89
N VAL A 67 43.75 -20.18 32.26
CA VAL A 67 42.70 -20.33 31.23
C VAL A 67 41.29 -20.23 31.84
N CYS A 68 41.07 -20.78 33.03
CA CYS A 68 39.78 -20.69 33.75
C CYS A 68 39.49 -19.29 34.31
N LEU A 69 40.50 -18.48 34.61
CA LEU A 69 40.33 -17.09 35.06
C LEU A 69 40.28 -16.08 33.90
N SER A 70 40.99 -16.36 32.80
CA SER A 70 40.93 -15.49 31.61
C SER A 70 39.65 -15.67 30.81
N ASN A 71 39.05 -16.86 30.84
CA ASN A 71 37.76 -17.16 30.23
C ASN A 71 36.78 -17.56 31.33
N GLY A 72 35.94 -16.62 31.77
CA GLY A 72 34.78 -16.96 32.59
C GLY A 72 33.98 -18.08 31.90
N LEU A 73 33.75 -19.18 32.62
CA LEU A 73 32.78 -20.26 32.36
C LEU A 73 32.41 -20.50 30.87
N PRO A 74 33.05 -21.47 30.17
CA PRO A 74 32.48 -22.02 28.96
C PRO A 74 31.40 -23.05 29.33
N ALA A 75 30.17 -22.59 29.53
CA ALA A 75 28.99 -23.41 29.30
C ALA A 75 28.65 -23.35 27.79
N ALA A 76 29.45 -24.02 26.95
CA ALA A 76 29.23 -24.12 25.50
C ALA A 76 30.29 -25.05 24.87
N ALA A 77 29.98 -26.33 24.72
CA ALA A 77 30.75 -27.20 23.82
C ALA A 77 29.85 -28.13 22.97
N ASP A 78 28.56 -28.26 23.29
CA ASP A 78 27.52 -28.80 22.40
C ASP A 78 26.64 -27.70 21.76
N ASP A 79 27.05 -26.44 21.91
CA ASP A 79 26.28 -25.28 21.47
C ASP A 79 26.80 -24.65 20.16
N GLU A 80 27.92 -25.06 19.57
CA GLU A 80 28.35 -24.43 18.30
C GLU A 80 27.46 -24.83 17.12
N GLU A 81 27.07 -26.10 16.99
CA GLU A 81 26.12 -26.53 15.94
C GLU A 81 24.71 -25.95 16.19
N SER A 82 24.28 -25.91 17.45
CA SER A 82 23.02 -25.32 17.90
C SER A 82 23.00 -23.80 17.69
N ARG A 83 24.09 -23.10 18.02
CA ARG A 83 24.25 -21.66 17.79
C ARG A 83 24.40 -21.34 16.31
N HIS A 84 24.92 -22.23 15.46
CA HIS A 84 24.89 -22.04 14.01
C HIS A 84 23.48 -22.19 13.43
N LEU A 85 22.61 -23.00 14.03
CA LEU A 85 21.18 -23.05 13.70
C LEU A 85 20.41 -21.82 14.24
N PHE A 86 20.84 -21.24 15.36
CA PHE A 86 20.22 -20.03 15.94
C PHE A 86 20.84 -18.69 15.50
N THR A 87 22.05 -18.66 14.91
CA THR A 87 22.62 -17.46 14.24
C THR A 87 22.04 -17.23 12.84
N TYR A 88 21.09 -18.09 12.41
CA TYR A 88 20.11 -17.77 11.37
C TYR A 88 19.00 -16.80 11.84
N ALA A 89 19.02 -16.34 13.11
CA ALA A 89 17.99 -15.47 13.68
C ALA A 89 18.41 -14.00 13.86
N ASP A 90 19.39 -13.49 13.12
CA ASP A 90 19.34 -12.07 12.74
C ASP A 90 18.19 -11.96 11.76
N ASN A 91 17.07 -11.33 12.15
CA ASN A 91 15.91 -11.19 11.28
C ASN A 91 16.35 -10.58 9.94
N PRO A 92 16.39 -11.36 8.82
CA PRO A 92 16.88 -10.85 7.55
C PRO A 92 15.92 -9.82 6.95
N ILE A 93 14.71 -9.71 7.52
CA ILE A 93 13.68 -8.79 7.11
C ILE A 93 14.00 -7.42 7.71
N LYS A 94 14.36 -6.47 6.84
CA LYS A 94 14.57 -5.07 7.21
C LYS A 94 13.34 -4.24 6.93
N ARG A 95 12.56 -4.61 5.90
CA ARG A 95 11.41 -3.82 5.48
C ARG A 95 10.16 -4.19 6.26
N ALA A 96 9.64 -3.25 7.06
CA ALA A 96 8.44 -3.41 7.86
C ALA A 96 7.21 -3.88 7.08
N ASP A 97 6.39 -4.67 7.77
CA ASP A 97 5.08 -5.06 7.29
C ASP A 97 4.15 -3.84 7.20
N ILE A 98 3.19 -3.91 6.28
CA ILE A 98 2.08 -2.95 6.22
C ILE A 98 0.82 -3.71 6.61
N LEU A 99 0.09 -3.17 7.56
CA LEU A 99 -1.15 -3.73 8.10
C LEU A 99 -2.35 -2.86 7.72
N ASP A 100 -3.51 -3.48 7.55
CA ASP A 100 -4.79 -2.77 7.53
C ASP A 100 -5.16 -2.29 8.95
N ARG A 101 -6.27 -1.55 9.06
CA ARG A 101 -6.71 -0.96 10.34
C ARG A 101 -7.03 -1.99 11.43
N ASN A 102 -7.28 -3.24 11.05
CA ASN A 102 -7.69 -4.35 11.90
C ASN A 102 -6.50 -5.31 12.19
N GLY A 103 -5.31 -5.02 11.67
CA GLY A 103 -4.10 -5.83 11.86
C GLY A 103 -3.87 -6.90 10.78
N THR A 104 -4.65 -6.90 9.71
CA THR A 104 -4.47 -7.81 8.57
C THR A 104 -3.22 -7.41 7.79
N ILE A 105 -2.31 -8.36 7.53
CA ILE A 105 -1.09 -8.11 6.75
C ILE A 105 -1.46 -7.89 5.28
N ILE A 106 -1.19 -6.69 4.76
CA ILE A 106 -1.45 -6.34 3.36
C ILE A 106 -0.17 -6.25 2.51
N ALA A 107 0.99 -6.07 3.14
CA ALA A 107 2.30 -6.27 2.52
C ALA A 107 3.29 -6.81 3.55
N THR A 108 4.10 -7.79 3.17
CA THR A 108 5.13 -8.39 4.02
C THR A 108 6.36 -8.78 3.21
N SER A 109 7.49 -8.94 3.88
CA SER A 109 8.76 -9.30 3.25
C SER A 109 9.11 -10.74 3.62
N LEU A 110 9.38 -11.58 2.61
CA LEU A 110 9.85 -12.94 2.84
C LEU A 110 11.37 -13.03 2.71
N PRO A 111 12.06 -13.78 3.59
CA PRO A 111 13.48 -14.03 3.44
C PRO A 111 13.75 -14.81 2.16
N THR A 112 14.73 -14.37 1.40
CA THR A 112 15.20 -15.03 0.18
C THR A 112 16.71 -15.02 0.10
N VAL A 113 17.26 -15.69 -0.90
CA VAL A 113 18.70 -15.74 -1.12
C VAL A 113 19.02 -15.29 -2.54
N ASN A 114 20.00 -14.40 -2.67
CA ASN A 114 20.53 -13.95 -3.95
C ASN A 114 21.76 -14.75 -4.32
N LEU A 115 21.85 -15.19 -5.58
CA LEU A 115 23.04 -15.84 -6.13
C LEU A 115 23.93 -14.81 -6.81
N TYR A 116 25.17 -14.74 -6.35
CA TYR A 116 26.22 -14.01 -7.04
C TYR A 116 27.39 -14.93 -7.36
N ALA A 117 28.22 -14.47 -8.27
CA ALA A 117 29.46 -15.15 -8.62
C ALA A 117 30.65 -14.20 -8.53
N ASN A 118 31.80 -14.78 -8.22
CA ASN A 118 33.10 -14.20 -8.49
C ASN A 118 33.68 -14.84 -9.75
N PRO A 119 33.53 -14.21 -10.94
CA PRO A 119 34.03 -14.71 -12.21
C PRO A 119 35.49 -15.18 -12.24
N ARG A 120 36.36 -14.67 -11.36
CA ARG A 120 37.78 -15.04 -11.30
C ARG A 120 38.03 -16.38 -10.63
N LYS A 121 37.10 -16.81 -9.76
CA LYS A 121 37.16 -18.09 -9.06
C LYS A 121 36.47 -19.22 -9.83
N VAL A 122 35.72 -18.91 -10.89
CA VAL A 122 34.98 -19.88 -11.72
C VAL A 122 35.92 -20.44 -12.81
N PRO A 123 36.36 -21.70 -12.76
CA PRO A 123 37.38 -22.22 -13.67
C PRO A 123 36.85 -22.44 -15.10
N ASN A 124 35.70 -23.13 -15.24
CA ASN A 124 35.06 -23.42 -16.53
C ASN A 124 33.69 -22.76 -16.57
N LYS A 125 33.63 -21.60 -17.24
CA LYS A 125 32.47 -20.70 -17.24
C LYS A 125 31.33 -21.24 -18.09
N GLU A 126 31.65 -21.90 -19.19
CA GLU A 126 30.71 -22.54 -20.11
C GLU A 126 29.99 -23.70 -19.41
N LYS A 127 30.73 -24.59 -18.74
CA LYS A 127 30.15 -25.70 -17.97
C LYS A 127 29.33 -25.19 -16.78
N ALA A 128 29.80 -24.13 -16.11
CA ALA A 128 29.04 -23.52 -15.02
C ALA A 128 27.72 -22.92 -15.51
N ALA A 129 27.75 -22.17 -16.62
CA ALA A 129 26.56 -21.59 -17.23
C ALA A 129 25.55 -22.67 -17.68
N ALA A 130 26.03 -23.78 -18.26
CA ALA A 130 25.17 -24.89 -18.68
C ALA A 130 24.47 -25.56 -17.48
N LYS A 131 25.22 -25.86 -16.42
CA LYS A 131 24.66 -26.43 -15.19
C LYS A 131 23.66 -25.48 -14.51
N LEU A 132 23.97 -24.18 -14.44
CA LEU A 132 23.10 -23.19 -13.85
C LEU A 132 21.81 -22.99 -14.65
N SER A 133 21.90 -22.95 -15.98
CA SER A 133 20.74 -22.86 -16.87
C SER A 133 19.78 -24.05 -16.71
N ALA A 134 20.29 -25.25 -16.39
CA ALA A 134 19.45 -26.42 -16.12
C ALA A 134 18.63 -26.29 -14.81
N VAL A 135 19.17 -25.59 -13.80
CA VAL A 135 18.51 -25.36 -12.50
C VAL A 135 17.64 -24.10 -12.52
N LEU A 136 17.99 -23.12 -13.35
CA LEU A 136 17.35 -21.81 -13.47
C LEU A 136 16.71 -21.67 -14.86
N PRO A 137 15.53 -22.28 -15.10
CA PRO A 137 14.91 -22.31 -16.43
C PRO A 137 14.47 -20.92 -16.94
N ASP A 138 14.37 -19.94 -16.04
CA ASP A 138 14.00 -18.56 -16.32
C ASP A 138 15.16 -17.68 -16.81
N ILE A 139 16.40 -18.18 -16.79
CA ILE A 139 17.57 -17.45 -17.28
C ILE A 139 18.25 -18.25 -18.39
N ARG A 140 18.47 -17.61 -19.54
CA ARG A 140 19.10 -18.26 -20.69
C ARG A 140 20.59 -18.49 -20.42
N TYR A 141 21.11 -19.60 -20.94
CA TYR A 141 22.54 -19.93 -20.90
C TYR A 141 23.45 -18.76 -21.30
N GLU A 142 23.12 -18.09 -22.41
CA GLU A 142 23.87 -16.96 -22.96
C GLU A 142 24.00 -15.81 -21.95
N ASP A 143 22.92 -15.51 -21.23
CA ASP A 143 22.88 -14.40 -20.26
C ASP A 143 23.76 -14.72 -19.03
N ILE A 144 23.78 -15.97 -18.58
CA ILE A 144 24.63 -16.43 -17.48
C ILE A 144 26.10 -16.42 -17.90
N LEU A 145 26.42 -16.94 -19.08
CA LEU A 145 27.78 -16.97 -19.59
C LEU A 145 28.35 -15.56 -19.76
N ALA A 146 27.56 -14.64 -20.35
CA ALA A 146 27.95 -13.25 -20.51
C ALA A 146 28.26 -12.57 -19.17
N LYS A 147 27.51 -12.88 -18.11
CA LYS A 147 27.77 -12.40 -16.74
C LYS A 147 29.07 -12.99 -16.17
N LEU A 148 29.31 -14.28 -16.35
CA LEU A 148 30.50 -14.98 -15.85
C LEU A 148 31.79 -14.63 -16.62
N GLN A 149 31.70 -14.18 -17.88
CA GLN A 149 32.87 -13.79 -18.67
C GLN A 149 33.43 -12.41 -18.28
N ARG A 150 32.67 -11.58 -17.55
CA ARG A 150 33.12 -10.27 -17.07
C ARG A 150 34.34 -10.39 -16.15
N ARG A 151 35.20 -9.37 -16.13
CA ARG A 151 36.44 -9.32 -15.31
C ARG A 151 36.22 -8.86 -13.86
N ASN A 152 34.95 -8.72 -13.45
CA ASN A 152 34.55 -8.25 -12.12
C ASN A 152 34.83 -9.31 -11.04
N THR A 153 34.96 -8.86 -9.80
CA THR A 153 35.05 -9.73 -8.60
C THR A 153 33.68 -10.14 -8.06
N PHE A 154 32.61 -9.48 -8.53
CA PHE A 154 31.25 -9.68 -8.07
C PHE A 154 30.25 -9.43 -9.22
N VAL A 155 29.34 -10.37 -9.43
CA VAL A 155 28.25 -10.26 -10.41
C VAL A 155 27.02 -11.02 -9.91
N TYR A 156 25.85 -10.36 -9.83
CA TYR A 156 24.59 -11.04 -9.57
C TYR A 156 24.15 -11.90 -10.74
N LEU A 157 23.99 -13.19 -10.47
CA LEU A 157 23.45 -14.13 -11.44
C LEU A 157 21.93 -14.14 -11.40
N LYS A 158 21.35 -14.29 -10.20
CA LYS A 158 19.90 -14.34 -9.98
C LYS A 158 19.52 -13.81 -8.59
N ARG A 159 18.40 -13.09 -8.51
CA ARG A 159 17.80 -12.60 -7.26
C ARG A 159 16.68 -13.52 -6.79
N ASN A 160 16.37 -13.49 -5.49
CA ASN A 160 15.18 -14.12 -4.90
C ASN A 160 15.06 -15.63 -5.18
N LEU A 161 16.13 -16.40 -4.94
CA LEU A 161 16.10 -17.86 -5.05
C LEU A 161 15.18 -18.47 -4.00
N THR A 162 14.51 -19.54 -4.43
CA THR A 162 13.83 -20.45 -3.49
C THR A 162 14.86 -21.31 -2.74
N PRO A 163 14.55 -21.80 -1.51
CA PRO A 163 15.43 -22.70 -0.78
C PRO A 163 15.81 -23.96 -1.58
N SER A 164 14.88 -24.51 -2.37
CA SER A 164 15.14 -25.65 -3.25
C SER A 164 16.16 -25.32 -4.35
N GLN A 165 16.06 -24.15 -4.97
CA GLN A 165 17.03 -23.72 -5.99
C GLN A 165 18.40 -23.46 -5.37
N GLN A 166 18.47 -22.83 -4.20
CA GLN A 166 19.72 -22.62 -3.48
C GLN A 166 20.42 -23.95 -3.20
N TYR A 167 19.69 -24.94 -2.67
CA TYR A 167 20.23 -26.28 -2.40
C TYR A 167 20.76 -26.94 -3.69
N GLN A 168 19.97 -26.93 -4.77
CA GLN A 168 20.37 -27.50 -6.05
C GLN A 168 21.62 -26.83 -6.62
N ILE A 169 21.72 -25.50 -6.54
CA ILE A 169 22.89 -24.74 -7.01
C ILE A 169 24.13 -25.07 -6.16
N ASN A 170 23.98 -25.13 -4.84
CA ASN A 170 25.07 -25.48 -3.93
C ASN A 170 25.58 -26.90 -4.21
N ALA A 171 24.67 -27.85 -4.47
CA ALA A 171 25.00 -29.23 -4.82
C ALA A 171 25.77 -29.37 -6.14
N LEU A 172 25.78 -28.36 -7.03
CA LEU A 172 26.59 -28.38 -8.25
C LEU A 172 28.10 -28.30 -7.99
N GLY A 173 28.50 -27.84 -6.79
CA GLY A 173 29.90 -27.74 -6.36
C GLY A 173 30.76 -26.82 -7.23
N ILE A 174 30.19 -25.75 -7.78
CA ILE A 174 30.89 -24.83 -8.69
C ILE A 174 31.66 -23.79 -7.84
N PRO A 175 33.01 -23.75 -7.91
CA PRO A 175 33.78 -22.75 -7.17
C PRO A 175 33.46 -21.33 -7.63
N GLY A 176 33.38 -20.40 -6.67
CA GLY A 176 33.13 -18.99 -6.94
C GLY A 176 31.65 -18.59 -7.06
N LEU A 177 30.72 -19.53 -6.87
CA LEU A 177 29.31 -19.22 -6.61
C LEU A 177 29.11 -19.06 -5.11
N GLU A 178 28.47 -17.97 -4.72
CA GLU A 178 28.22 -17.63 -3.33
C GLU A 178 26.80 -17.04 -3.19
N PHE A 179 26.30 -16.98 -1.95
CA PHE A 179 24.94 -16.61 -1.64
C PHE A 179 24.91 -15.40 -0.71
N GLU A 180 23.99 -14.49 -0.96
CA GLU A 180 23.74 -13.31 -0.13
C GLU A 180 22.29 -13.36 0.37
N ASN A 181 22.09 -13.16 1.68
CA ASN A 181 20.75 -13.06 2.25
C ASN A 181 20.05 -11.82 1.69
N GLY A 182 18.80 -11.99 1.28
CA GLY A 182 17.95 -10.91 0.80
C GLY A 182 16.53 -11.07 1.30
N GLU A 183 15.67 -10.16 0.87
CA GLU A 183 14.24 -10.19 1.16
C GLU A 183 13.47 -9.84 -0.10
N LYS A 184 12.29 -10.43 -0.25
CA LYS A 184 11.37 -10.15 -1.35
C LYS A 184 10.07 -9.64 -0.79
N ARG A 185 9.61 -8.47 -1.26
CA ARG A 185 8.28 -7.97 -0.95
C ARG A 185 7.19 -8.86 -1.57
N ILE A 186 6.20 -9.19 -0.77
CA ILE A 186 5.02 -9.97 -1.14
C ILE A 186 3.77 -9.21 -0.73
N TYR A 187 2.77 -9.26 -1.60
CA TYR A 187 1.46 -8.64 -1.42
C TYR A 187 0.39 -9.74 -1.38
N PRO A 188 0.00 -10.23 -0.18
CA PRO A 188 -0.88 -11.39 -0.04
C PRO A 188 -2.23 -11.26 -0.77
N HIS A 189 -2.77 -10.03 -0.82
CA HIS A 189 -4.07 -9.74 -1.41
C HIS A 189 -4.01 -9.33 -2.90
N LYS A 190 -2.85 -9.52 -3.56
CA LYS A 190 -2.66 -9.27 -4.99
C LYS A 190 -3.19 -7.89 -5.42
N GLU A 191 -4.19 -7.85 -6.28
CA GLU A 191 -4.68 -6.61 -6.91
C GLU A 191 -5.43 -5.68 -5.95
N LEU A 192 -5.95 -6.19 -4.83
CA LEU A 192 -6.89 -5.49 -3.95
C LEU A 192 -6.39 -4.12 -3.47
N PHE A 193 -5.09 -4.03 -3.18
CA PHE A 193 -4.44 -2.81 -2.68
C PHE A 193 -3.36 -2.28 -3.62
N ALA A 194 -3.25 -2.80 -4.84
CA ALA A 194 -2.11 -2.55 -5.73
C ALA A 194 -1.85 -1.06 -5.98
N GLN A 195 -2.91 -0.30 -6.26
CA GLN A 195 -2.82 1.15 -6.54
C GLN A 195 -2.43 1.98 -5.32
N LEU A 196 -2.75 1.47 -4.13
CA LEU A 196 -2.47 2.13 -2.87
C LEU A 196 -1.04 1.84 -2.43
N LEU A 197 -0.69 0.56 -2.36
CA LEU A 197 0.62 0.10 -1.91
C LEU A 197 1.69 0.43 -2.94
N GLY A 198 1.37 0.30 -4.23
CA GLY A 198 2.35 0.35 -5.30
C GLY A 198 3.15 -0.95 -5.37
N SER A 199 4.46 -0.84 -5.52
CA SER A 199 5.35 -2.00 -5.63
C SER A 199 6.78 -1.62 -5.23
N THR A 200 7.61 -2.63 -4.97
CA THR A 200 9.06 -2.48 -4.87
C THR A 200 9.78 -2.97 -6.13
N ASN A 201 11.05 -2.60 -6.29
CA ASN A 201 11.93 -3.16 -7.32
C ASN A 201 12.59 -4.47 -6.84
N ILE A 202 13.47 -5.05 -7.67
CA ILE A 202 14.20 -6.28 -7.36
C ILE A 202 15.17 -6.17 -6.18
N ASP A 203 15.54 -4.95 -5.78
CA ASP A 203 16.41 -4.65 -4.64
C ASP A 203 15.58 -4.19 -3.41
N ASN A 204 14.28 -4.46 -3.43
CA ASN A 204 13.31 -4.16 -2.37
C ASN A 204 13.09 -2.67 -2.04
N GLN A 205 13.43 -1.77 -2.96
CA GLN A 205 13.17 -0.32 -2.85
C GLN A 205 11.80 0.02 -3.41
N GLY A 206 11.03 0.86 -2.71
CA GLY A 206 9.71 1.30 -3.13
C GLY A 206 9.74 2.18 -4.39
N ILE A 207 8.95 1.82 -5.41
CA ILE A 207 8.93 2.54 -6.70
C ILE A 207 7.59 3.20 -7.04
N ALA A 208 6.51 2.83 -6.36
CA ALA A 208 5.18 3.41 -6.50
C ALA A 208 4.43 3.42 -5.16
N GLY A 209 3.31 4.16 -5.08
CA GLY A 209 2.37 4.07 -3.98
C GLY A 209 2.93 4.45 -2.61
N ILE A 210 2.38 3.82 -1.56
CA ILE A 210 2.89 3.90 -0.19
C ILE A 210 4.33 3.38 -0.10
N GLU A 211 4.66 2.31 -0.83
CA GLU A 211 5.99 1.70 -0.78
C GLU A 211 7.09 2.71 -1.12
N LYS A 212 6.86 3.56 -2.13
CA LYS A 212 7.78 4.66 -2.48
C LYS A 212 7.71 5.83 -1.51
N GLN A 213 6.50 6.25 -1.13
CA GLN A 213 6.33 7.45 -0.31
C GLN A 213 6.84 7.26 1.12
N MET A 214 6.77 6.03 1.63
CA MET A 214 7.18 5.64 2.98
C MET A 214 8.43 4.75 2.97
N ASP A 215 9.21 4.73 1.88
CA ASP A 215 10.34 3.81 1.70
C ASP A 215 11.36 3.91 2.84
N GLU A 216 11.69 5.14 3.24
CA GLU A 216 12.57 5.42 4.37
C GLU A 216 12.02 4.87 5.69
N ARG A 217 10.75 5.16 6.00
CA ARG A 217 10.10 4.66 7.23
C ARG A 217 10.01 3.13 7.25
N LEU A 218 9.73 2.51 6.10
CA LEU A 218 9.60 1.07 5.97
C LEU A 218 10.95 0.35 6.09
N THR A 219 12.07 1.00 5.77
CA THR A 219 13.41 0.37 5.81
C THR A 219 14.19 0.65 7.09
N GLN A 220 13.88 1.74 7.81
CA GLN A 220 14.58 2.11 9.05
C GLN A 220 14.06 1.39 10.29
N SER A 221 12.85 0.83 10.25
CA SER A 221 12.22 0.18 11.40
C SER A 221 11.42 -1.02 10.94
N ASP A 222 11.49 -2.10 11.72
CA ASP A 222 10.72 -3.33 11.58
C ASP A 222 9.29 -3.21 12.17
N ILE A 223 8.99 -2.12 12.87
CA ILE A 223 7.66 -1.87 13.44
C ILE A 223 6.65 -1.71 12.29
N PRO A 224 5.60 -2.55 12.24
CA PRO A 224 4.61 -2.52 11.17
C PRO A 224 3.93 -1.16 11.01
N LEU A 225 3.71 -0.77 9.75
CA LEU A 225 2.97 0.43 9.39
C LEU A 225 1.47 0.09 9.33
N THR A 226 0.68 0.63 10.26
CA THR A 226 -0.77 0.40 10.28
C THR A 226 -1.52 1.47 9.50
N LEU A 227 -2.25 1.04 8.48
CA LEU A 227 -3.09 1.92 7.66
C LEU A 227 -4.50 2.11 8.24
N THR A 228 -5.21 3.11 7.73
CA THR A 228 -6.63 3.37 8.02
C THR A 228 -7.58 2.51 7.19
N ILE A 229 -7.07 1.88 6.14
CA ILE A 229 -7.84 1.06 5.20
C ILE A 229 -8.38 -0.18 5.90
N ASP A 230 -9.60 -0.56 5.58
CA ASP A 230 -10.22 -1.81 5.99
C ASP A 230 -10.23 -2.80 4.82
N ALA A 231 -9.64 -3.98 5.01
CA ALA A 231 -9.55 -4.97 3.94
C ALA A 231 -10.92 -5.49 3.47
N GLY A 232 -11.88 -5.66 4.39
CA GLY A 232 -13.23 -6.15 4.07
C GLY A 232 -14.03 -5.11 3.28
N LEU A 233 -13.94 -3.84 3.69
CA LEU A 233 -14.57 -2.74 2.94
C LEU A 233 -13.96 -2.60 1.55
N GLN A 234 -12.63 -2.62 1.46
CA GLN A 234 -11.91 -2.50 0.20
C GLN A 234 -12.35 -3.58 -0.80
N ASP A 235 -12.46 -4.84 -0.34
CA ASP A 235 -12.85 -5.98 -1.17
C ASP A 235 -14.30 -5.88 -1.66
N THR A 236 -15.23 -5.61 -0.73
CA THR A 236 -16.65 -5.41 -1.05
C THR A 236 -16.83 -4.33 -2.12
N ILE A 237 -16.19 -3.16 -1.94
CA ILE A 237 -16.30 -2.04 -2.89
C ILE A 237 -15.67 -2.41 -4.23
N ARG A 238 -14.52 -3.09 -4.22
CA ARG A 238 -13.81 -3.49 -5.43
C ARG A 238 -14.66 -4.43 -6.28
N GLU A 239 -15.27 -5.45 -5.68
CA GLU A 239 -16.09 -6.42 -6.42
C GLU A 239 -17.32 -5.76 -7.04
N GLU A 240 -18.00 -4.87 -6.31
CA GLU A 240 -19.12 -4.09 -6.85
C GLU A 240 -18.68 -3.13 -7.97
N LEU A 241 -17.52 -2.50 -7.82
CA LEU A 241 -16.97 -1.61 -8.84
C LEU A 241 -16.57 -2.39 -10.11
N LYS A 242 -15.95 -3.56 -9.97
CA LYS A 242 -15.59 -4.45 -11.09
C LYS A 242 -16.83 -4.97 -11.81
N ALA A 243 -17.85 -5.40 -11.06
CA ALA A 243 -19.12 -5.82 -11.63
C ALA A 243 -19.77 -4.70 -12.45
N ALA A 244 -19.73 -3.47 -11.94
CA ALA A 244 -20.26 -2.31 -12.66
C ALA A 244 -19.43 -1.92 -13.89
N VAL A 245 -18.09 -1.93 -13.79
CA VAL A 245 -17.20 -1.68 -14.94
C VAL A 245 -17.46 -2.69 -16.06
N SER A 246 -17.59 -3.98 -15.72
CA SER A 246 -17.93 -5.03 -16.67
C SER A 246 -19.31 -4.82 -17.30
N LYS A 247 -20.34 -4.59 -16.46
CA LYS A 247 -21.73 -4.34 -16.89
C LYS A 247 -21.83 -3.18 -17.88
N PHE A 248 -21.20 -2.06 -17.57
CA PHE A 248 -21.26 -0.85 -18.40
C PHE A 248 -20.14 -0.78 -19.44
N LYS A 249 -19.25 -1.78 -19.53
CA LYS A 249 -18.05 -1.75 -20.39
C LYS A 249 -17.28 -0.43 -20.26
N ALA A 250 -17.15 0.07 -19.03
CA ALA A 250 -16.46 1.31 -18.73
C ALA A 250 -14.95 1.13 -18.94
N GLU A 251 -14.24 2.21 -19.29
CA GLU A 251 -12.78 2.16 -19.48
C GLU A 251 -12.02 2.11 -18.14
N GLY A 252 -12.65 2.53 -17.05
CA GLY A 252 -12.10 2.50 -15.71
C GLY A 252 -13.08 3.06 -14.69
N ALA A 253 -12.73 2.95 -13.42
CA ALA A 253 -13.54 3.50 -12.34
C ALA A 253 -12.69 3.73 -11.09
N ALA A 254 -13.13 4.61 -10.20
CA ALA A 254 -12.50 4.77 -8.89
C ALA A 254 -13.57 4.97 -7.82
N ALA A 255 -13.26 4.53 -6.60
CA ALA A 255 -14.10 4.73 -5.43
C ALA A 255 -13.24 5.05 -4.20
N ILE A 256 -13.71 5.97 -3.36
CA ILE A 256 -13.06 6.36 -2.11
C ILE A 256 -14.14 6.39 -1.02
N VAL A 257 -13.86 5.77 0.12
CA VAL A 257 -14.63 5.92 1.36
C VAL A 257 -13.79 6.61 2.40
N MET A 258 -14.34 7.66 3.01
CA MET A 258 -13.66 8.51 3.99
C MET A 258 -14.51 8.67 5.24
N ASP A 259 -13.92 8.53 6.43
CA ASP A 259 -14.56 8.98 7.67
C ASP A 259 -14.53 10.52 7.70
N VAL A 260 -15.72 11.12 7.71
CA VAL A 260 -15.85 12.58 7.57
C VAL A 260 -15.38 13.33 8.81
N ARG A 261 -15.23 12.67 9.96
CA ARG A 261 -14.87 13.29 11.25
C ARG A 261 -13.37 13.29 11.51
N SER A 262 -12.64 12.35 10.89
CA SER A 262 -11.21 12.16 11.14
C SER A 262 -10.33 12.38 9.91
N GLY A 263 -10.93 12.35 8.72
CA GLY A 263 -10.22 12.40 7.44
C GLY A 263 -9.59 11.07 7.01
N GLU A 264 -9.84 10.00 7.75
CA GLU A 264 -9.27 8.69 7.46
C GLU A 264 -9.88 8.08 6.20
N ILE A 265 -9.02 7.60 5.31
CA ILE A 265 -9.47 6.87 4.12
C ILE A 265 -9.66 5.41 4.52
N LEU A 266 -10.88 4.91 4.43
CA LEU A 266 -11.22 3.54 4.81
C LEU A 266 -11.16 2.58 3.64
N ALA A 267 -11.34 3.09 2.43
CA ALA A 267 -11.13 2.34 1.19
C ALA A 267 -10.77 3.29 0.05
N MET A 268 -9.89 2.86 -0.85
CA MET A 268 -9.47 3.59 -2.04
C MET A 268 -9.17 2.62 -3.18
N ILE A 269 -10.04 2.59 -4.18
CA ILE A 269 -9.95 1.67 -5.32
C ILE A 269 -9.81 2.49 -6.61
N SER A 270 -8.94 2.03 -7.52
CA SER A 270 -8.82 2.53 -8.89
C SER A 270 -8.70 1.33 -9.85
N LEU A 271 -9.59 1.28 -10.84
CA LEU A 271 -9.68 0.24 -11.86
C LEU A 271 -9.37 0.82 -13.26
N PRO A 272 -8.71 0.06 -14.15
CA PRO A 272 -8.19 -1.30 -13.92
C PRO A 272 -7.05 -1.34 -12.90
N ASP A 273 -6.91 -2.48 -12.21
CA ASP A 273 -5.87 -2.78 -11.25
C ASP A 273 -4.91 -3.86 -11.79
N TYR A 274 -3.91 -4.24 -11.00
CA TYR A 274 -2.84 -5.17 -11.39
C TYR A 274 -2.33 -5.96 -10.18
N ASP A 275 -1.69 -7.11 -10.40
CA ASP A 275 -1.06 -7.86 -9.32
C ASP A 275 0.39 -7.35 -9.13
N PRO A 276 0.73 -6.70 -8.02
CA PRO A 276 2.07 -6.17 -7.76
C PRO A 276 3.11 -7.28 -7.57
N ASN A 277 2.69 -8.54 -7.35
CA ASN A 277 3.61 -9.69 -7.32
C ASN A 277 4.06 -10.12 -8.73
N SER A 278 3.34 -9.71 -9.77
CA SER A 278 3.57 -10.08 -11.17
C SER A 278 3.62 -8.86 -12.08
N MET A 279 4.76 -8.18 -12.09
CA MET A 279 4.96 -6.91 -12.81
C MET A 279 5.19 -7.03 -14.33
N ASN A 280 5.01 -8.23 -14.91
CA ASN A 280 5.25 -8.48 -16.33
C ASN A 280 4.02 -8.08 -17.17
N ASN A 281 4.23 -7.29 -18.25
CA ASN A 281 3.21 -6.93 -19.23
C ASN A 281 1.95 -6.24 -18.64
N ILE A 282 2.09 -5.45 -17.57
CA ILE A 282 0.97 -4.70 -17.02
C ILE A 282 0.60 -3.55 -17.96
N PRO A 283 -0.69 -3.38 -18.31
CA PRO A 283 -1.15 -2.21 -19.07
C PRO A 283 -0.85 -0.91 -18.32
N GLU A 284 -0.33 0.11 -19.01
CA GLU A 284 0.02 1.40 -18.39
C GLU A 284 -1.15 2.04 -17.61
N ARG A 285 -2.38 1.91 -18.14
CA ARG A 285 -3.59 2.40 -17.48
C ARG A 285 -3.84 1.74 -16.12
N ALA A 286 -3.46 0.47 -15.96
CA ALA A 286 -3.58 -0.23 -14.70
C ALA A 286 -2.54 0.23 -13.67
N LEU A 287 -1.43 0.87 -14.08
CA LEU A 287 -0.49 1.49 -13.14
C LEU A 287 -0.93 2.90 -12.70
N PHE A 288 -2.00 3.44 -13.31
CA PHE A 288 -2.46 4.80 -13.05
C PHE A 288 -3.48 4.85 -11.91
N ASN A 289 -3.06 5.35 -10.75
CA ASN A 289 -3.96 5.62 -9.63
C ASN A 289 -4.85 6.85 -9.92
N PHE A 290 -6.06 6.62 -10.45
CA PHE A 290 -7.00 7.68 -10.79
C PHE A 290 -7.53 8.41 -9.55
N ALA A 291 -7.59 7.75 -8.39
CA ALA A 291 -8.13 8.32 -7.16
C ALA A 291 -7.29 9.50 -6.64
N THR A 292 -5.96 9.39 -6.68
CA THR A 292 -5.03 10.39 -6.13
C THR A 292 -4.34 11.24 -7.21
N LYS A 293 -4.12 10.69 -8.41
CA LYS A 293 -3.38 11.34 -9.50
C LYS A 293 -4.27 11.83 -10.64
N GLY A 294 -5.38 11.14 -10.92
CA GLY A 294 -6.30 11.46 -12.00
C GLY A 294 -7.03 12.78 -11.75
N VAL A 295 -6.88 13.75 -12.67
CA VAL A 295 -7.65 14.99 -12.67
C VAL A 295 -8.71 14.95 -13.77
N TYR A 296 -9.90 15.44 -13.45
CA TYR A 296 -10.99 15.54 -14.42
C TYR A 296 -11.91 16.69 -14.04
N GLU A 297 -12.73 17.16 -14.99
CA GLU A 297 -13.76 18.15 -14.70
C GLU A 297 -14.93 17.49 -13.92
N PRO A 298 -15.20 17.92 -12.68
CA PRO A 298 -16.18 17.26 -11.82
C PRO A 298 -17.64 17.48 -12.24
N GLY A 299 -17.89 18.47 -13.11
CA GLY A 299 -19.23 18.84 -13.55
C GLY A 299 -20.18 19.09 -12.37
N SER A 300 -21.39 18.55 -12.45
CA SER A 300 -22.45 18.85 -11.49
C SER A 300 -22.16 18.49 -10.03
N VAL A 301 -21.12 17.70 -9.72
CA VAL A 301 -20.67 17.50 -8.34
C VAL A 301 -20.17 18.81 -7.73
N LEU A 302 -19.58 19.71 -8.52
CA LEU A 302 -19.06 20.98 -7.99
C LEU A 302 -20.16 21.92 -7.47
N LYS A 303 -21.41 21.71 -7.88
CA LYS A 303 -22.56 22.50 -7.42
C LYS A 303 -22.78 22.40 -5.91
N VAL A 304 -22.31 21.31 -5.28
CA VAL A 304 -22.32 21.18 -3.82
C VAL A 304 -21.50 22.28 -3.18
N PHE A 305 -20.27 22.49 -3.67
CA PHE A 305 -19.38 23.53 -3.17
C PHE A 305 -19.89 24.92 -3.55
N ASN A 306 -20.45 25.10 -4.75
CA ASN A 306 -21.02 26.38 -5.18
C ASN A 306 -22.24 26.79 -4.32
N ALA A 307 -23.12 25.85 -3.98
CA ALA A 307 -24.24 26.11 -3.08
C ALA A 307 -23.77 26.41 -1.65
N ALA A 308 -22.80 25.65 -1.13
CA ALA A 308 -22.22 25.90 0.18
C ALA A 308 -21.55 27.29 0.25
N MET A 309 -20.81 27.67 -0.79
CA MET A 309 -20.21 28.99 -0.94
C MET A 309 -21.26 30.10 -0.94
N GLY A 310 -22.35 29.93 -1.71
CA GLY A 310 -23.47 30.87 -1.74
C GLY A 310 -24.04 31.11 -0.34
N LEU A 311 -24.38 30.05 0.37
CA LEU A 311 -24.91 30.13 1.72
C LEU A 311 -23.91 30.74 2.71
N GLU A 312 -22.64 30.32 2.64
CA GLU A 312 -21.59 30.80 3.55
C GLU A 312 -21.28 32.30 3.37
N SER A 313 -21.38 32.80 2.13
CA SER A 313 -21.16 34.22 1.84
C SER A 313 -22.22 35.14 2.47
N GLY A 314 -23.36 34.59 2.90
CA GLY A 314 -24.52 35.35 3.35
C GLY A 314 -25.28 36.09 2.24
N LYS A 315 -24.77 36.08 0.99
CA LYS A 315 -25.41 36.70 -0.18
C LYS A 315 -26.53 35.86 -0.78
N VAL A 316 -26.62 34.59 -0.40
CA VAL A 316 -27.62 33.64 -0.90
C VAL A 316 -28.34 32.98 0.26
N LYS A 317 -29.66 32.94 0.19
CA LYS A 317 -30.55 32.22 1.10
C LYS A 317 -31.18 31.02 0.39
N VAL A 318 -31.61 30.03 1.16
CA VAL A 318 -32.26 28.82 0.65
C VAL A 318 -33.53 29.14 -0.15
N SER A 319 -34.26 30.19 0.24
CA SER A 319 -35.52 30.63 -0.39
C SER A 319 -35.34 31.56 -1.59
N ASP A 320 -34.11 32.00 -1.87
CA ASP A 320 -33.85 32.88 -3.01
C ASP A 320 -34.16 32.13 -4.31
N LYS A 321 -34.57 32.87 -5.34
CA LYS A 321 -34.96 32.31 -6.63
C LYS A 321 -34.15 32.91 -7.77
N TRP A 322 -33.83 32.07 -8.75
CA TRP A 322 -33.11 32.48 -9.96
C TRP A 322 -33.90 32.11 -11.21
N ASP A 323 -33.84 33.01 -12.19
CA ASP A 323 -34.48 32.81 -13.48
C ASP A 323 -33.74 31.77 -14.33
N ALA A 324 -34.37 30.61 -14.50
CA ALA A 324 -33.95 29.54 -15.42
C ALA A 324 -34.97 29.34 -16.56
N THR A 325 -35.78 30.36 -16.89
CA THR A 325 -36.75 30.31 -18.00
C THR A 325 -36.11 30.27 -19.38
N LYS A 326 -34.90 30.84 -19.51
CA LYS A 326 -34.16 30.93 -20.78
C LYS A 326 -32.67 30.66 -20.55
N PRO A 327 -31.95 30.17 -21.58
CA PRO A 327 -30.51 30.04 -21.53
C PRO A 327 -29.81 31.33 -21.08
N LEU A 328 -28.84 31.21 -20.18
CA LEU A 328 -28.04 32.33 -19.71
C LEU A 328 -27.01 32.69 -20.77
N LYS A 329 -27.19 33.86 -21.41
CA LYS A 329 -26.23 34.40 -22.38
C LYS A 329 -25.15 35.19 -21.65
N LEU A 330 -23.91 34.77 -21.80
CA LEU A 330 -22.71 35.51 -21.43
C LEU A 330 -22.11 36.14 -22.71
N ARG A 331 -20.99 36.85 -22.56
CA ARG A 331 -20.37 37.60 -23.67
C ARG A 331 -19.95 36.69 -24.83
N TYR A 332 -19.42 35.51 -24.55
CA TYR A 332 -18.89 34.58 -25.55
C TYR A 332 -19.50 33.17 -25.46
N ASN A 333 -20.19 32.83 -24.36
CA ASN A 333 -20.85 31.54 -24.20
C ASN A 333 -22.33 31.65 -23.85
N THR A 334 -23.07 30.56 -24.09
CA THR A 334 -24.45 30.41 -23.64
C THR A 334 -24.55 29.16 -22.77
N ILE A 335 -24.99 29.34 -21.53
CA ILE A 335 -25.18 28.25 -20.57
C ILE A 335 -26.61 27.73 -20.69
N LYS A 336 -26.73 26.40 -20.83
CA LYS A 336 -28.00 25.68 -20.94
C LYS A 336 -28.08 24.58 -19.91
N ASP A 337 -29.32 24.26 -19.51
CA ASP A 337 -29.62 23.09 -18.71
C ASP A 337 -29.81 21.87 -19.63
N TYR A 338 -29.41 20.68 -19.14
CA TYR A 338 -29.63 19.44 -19.88
C TYR A 338 -31.12 19.12 -20.02
N ARG A 339 -31.88 19.27 -18.92
CA ARG A 339 -33.35 19.24 -18.88
C ARG A 339 -33.80 20.48 -18.11
N GLY A 340 -34.16 21.54 -18.84
CA GLY A 340 -34.58 22.80 -18.25
C GLY A 340 -36.03 22.73 -17.77
N GLU A 341 -36.26 23.17 -16.53
CA GLU A 341 -37.60 23.35 -15.97
C GLU A 341 -38.32 24.59 -16.53
N ASN A 342 -37.59 25.46 -17.24
CA ASN A 342 -38.09 26.66 -17.91
C ASN A 342 -38.92 27.59 -17.01
N ARG A 343 -38.52 27.70 -15.74
CA ARG A 343 -39.16 28.53 -14.71
C ARG A 343 -38.12 29.06 -13.74
N TRP A 344 -38.58 29.87 -12.79
CA TRP A 344 -37.76 30.28 -11.65
C TRP A 344 -37.54 29.08 -10.71
N LEU A 345 -36.31 28.91 -10.26
CA LEU A 345 -35.89 27.82 -9.37
C LEU A 345 -35.29 28.39 -8.09
N ASP A 346 -35.65 27.80 -6.96
CA ASP A 346 -34.96 28.06 -5.69
C ASP A 346 -33.67 27.22 -5.53
N LEU A 347 -32.93 27.43 -4.44
CA LEU A 347 -31.66 26.73 -4.21
C LEU A 347 -31.82 25.20 -4.12
N PRO A 348 -32.79 24.64 -3.36
CA PRO A 348 -33.12 23.22 -3.40
C PRO A 348 -33.38 22.71 -4.82
N GLU A 349 -34.23 23.37 -5.59
CA GLU A 349 -34.59 22.99 -6.96
C GLU A 349 -33.39 23.01 -7.90
N ILE A 350 -32.51 24.02 -7.78
CA ILE A 350 -31.27 24.10 -8.56
C ILE A 350 -30.41 22.84 -8.36
N LEU A 351 -30.33 22.32 -7.12
CA LEU A 351 -29.56 21.12 -6.83
C LEU A 351 -30.29 19.83 -7.26
N ILE A 352 -31.61 19.75 -7.04
CA ILE A 352 -32.48 18.61 -7.37
C ILE A 352 -32.50 18.37 -8.89
N TYR A 353 -32.81 19.41 -9.66
CA TYR A 353 -32.85 19.40 -11.13
C TYR A 353 -31.47 19.60 -11.76
N SER A 354 -30.47 19.91 -10.93
CA SER A 354 -29.08 20.13 -11.35
C SER A 354 -28.99 21.20 -12.45
N SER A 355 -29.67 22.34 -12.25
CA SER A 355 -29.66 23.49 -13.19
C SER A 355 -28.27 24.10 -13.28
N ASN A 356 -27.68 24.16 -14.47
CA ASN A 356 -26.44 24.87 -14.76
C ASN A 356 -26.68 26.38 -14.73
N ILE A 357 -27.83 26.83 -15.23
CA ILE A 357 -28.21 28.25 -15.25
C ILE A 357 -28.29 28.80 -13.82
N GLY A 358 -29.04 28.13 -12.93
CA GLY A 358 -29.15 28.55 -11.54
C GLY A 358 -27.80 28.55 -10.81
N SER A 359 -26.99 27.50 -11.01
CA SER A 359 -25.66 27.42 -10.38
C SER A 359 -24.69 28.49 -10.89
N ALA A 360 -24.71 28.79 -12.18
CA ALA A 360 -23.92 29.88 -12.76
C ALA A 360 -24.34 31.23 -12.17
N ARG A 361 -25.64 31.48 -12.04
CA ARG A 361 -26.15 32.73 -11.43
C ARG A 361 -25.74 32.86 -9.96
N ILE A 362 -25.80 31.78 -9.17
CA ILE A 362 -25.30 31.78 -7.79
C ILE A 362 -23.81 32.17 -7.74
N ALA A 363 -22.99 31.57 -8.61
CA ALA A 363 -21.56 31.88 -8.67
C ALA A 363 -21.30 33.36 -9.03
N LEU A 364 -22.07 33.89 -9.98
CA LEU A 364 -22.00 35.30 -10.38
C LEU A 364 -22.46 36.26 -9.28
N THR A 365 -23.47 35.89 -8.50
CA THR A 365 -23.93 36.67 -7.33
C THR A 365 -22.86 36.75 -6.24
N VAL A 366 -22.15 35.64 -5.99
CA VAL A 366 -21.05 35.61 -5.00
C VAL A 366 -19.83 36.38 -5.50
N GLY A 367 -19.45 36.15 -6.76
CA GLY A 367 -18.35 36.82 -7.44
C GLY A 367 -17.03 36.03 -7.44
N LYS A 368 -16.12 36.43 -8.35
CA LYS A 368 -14.88 35.71 -8.64
C LYS A 368 -13.93 35.57 -7.43
N ASP A 369 -13.81 36.62 -6.63
CA ASP A 369 -12.76 36.69 -5.59
C ASP A 369 -13.12 35.79 -4.42
N GLU A 370 -14.39 35.83 -3.99
CA GLU A 370 -14.91 34.91 -2.99
C GLU A 370 -14.93 33.47 -3.48
N GLN A 371 -15.29 33.22 -4.76
CA GLN A 371 -15.24 31.88 -5.33
C GLN A 371 -13.83 31.29 -5.27
N ARG A 372 -12.81 32.03 -5.71
CA ARG A 372 -11.43 31.55 -5.67
C ARG A 372 -10.93 31.36 -4.25
N LYS A 373 -11.21 32.30 -3.34
CA LYS A 373 -10.85 32.17 -1.93
C LYS A 373 -11.46 30.93 -1.32
N PHE A 374 -12.74 30.66 -1.59
CA PHE A 374 -13.46 29.50 -1.08
C PHE A 374 -12.89 28.19 -1.63
N LEU A 375 -12.70 28.07 -2.95
CA LEU A 375 -12.13 26.86 -3.57
C LEU A 375 -10.69 26.60 -3.12
N ASN A 376 -9.89 27.66 -2.90
CA ASN A 376 -8.55 27.53 -2.34
C ASN A 376 -8.60 27.02 -0.89
N ASN A 377 -9.54 27.51 -0.07
CA ASN A 377 -9.72 27.06 1.31
C ASN A 377 -10.17 25.59 1.41
N LEU A 378 -10.82 25.07 0.36
CA LEU A 378 -11.14 23.64 0.20
C LEU A 378 -9.96 22.80 -0.33
N GLY A 379 -8.82 23.42 -0.64
CA GLY A 379 -7.62 22.75 -1.13
C GLY A 379 -7.57 22.50 -2.63
N PHE A 380 -8.44 23.12 -3.45
CA PHE A 380 -8.53 22.77 -4.89
C PHE A 380 -7.42 23.35 -5.77
N PHE A 381 -6.48 24.12 -5.22
CA PHE A 381 -5.46 24.83 -6.00
C PHE A 381 -4.06 24.21 -5.91
N THR A 382 -3.86 23.26 -5.00
CA THR A 382 -2.56 22.63 -4.75
C THR A 382 -2.74 21.12 -4.55
N PRO A 383 -1.71 20.29 -4.80
CA PRO A 383 -1.80 18.87 -4.52
C PRO A 383 -1.96 18.64 -3.02
N ILE A 384 -2.79 17.67 -2.63
CA ILE A 384 -2.92 17.21 -1.24
C ILE A 384 -1.60 16.57 -0.81
N LYS A 385 -0.79 17.32 -0.05
CA LYS A 385 0.52 16.85 0.39
C LYS A 385 0.45 15.83 1.52
N SER A 386 -0.61 15.86 2.33
CA SER A 386 -0.77 15.02 3.52
C SER A 386 -0.89 13.54 3.22
N ILE A 387 -1.44 13.17 2.06
CA ILE A 387 -1.69 11.76 1.71
C ILE A 387 -0.37 11.01 1.50
N GLU A 388 -0.30 9.78 2.00
CA GLU A 388 0.91 8.96 2.10
C GLU A 388 1.16 8.09 0.86
N VAL A 389 0.70 8.55 -0.30
CA VAL A 389 0.88 7.92 -1.62
C VAL A 389 1.77 8.82 -2.48
N ALA A 390 2.71 8.26 -3.23
CA ALA A 390 3.64 9.04 -4.05
C ALA A 390 2.94 9.78 -5.21
N GLU A 391 1.91 9.17 -5.79
CA GLU A 391 1.17 9.65 -6.94
C GLU A 391 0.14 10.72 -6.57
N LYS A 392 0.56 12.00 -6.58
CA LYS A 392 -0.29 13.15 -6.23
C LYS A 392 -0.61 14.00 -7.46
N GLY A 393 -1.90 14.14 -7.79
CA GLY A 393 -2.38 14.92 -8.92
C GLY A 393 -2.37 16.42 -8.65
N MET A 394 -1.85 17.21 -9.60
CA MET A 394 -1.92 18.68 -9.57
C MET A 394 -3.23 19.16 -10.19
N PRO A 395 -4.08 19.88 -9.44
CA PRO A 395 -5.25 20.54 -10.01
C PRO A 395 -4.92 21.41 -11.22
N LEU A 396 -5.75 21.33 -12.26
CA LEU A 396 -5.67 22.20 -13.43
C LEU A 396 -6.70 23.31 -13.27
N ILE A 397 -6.24 24.52 -13.00
CA ILE A 397 -7.10 25.68 -12.76
C ILE A 397 -6.70 26.86 -13.67
N PRO A 398 -7.66 27.71 -14.07
CA PRO A 398 -7.36 28.94 -14.77
C PRO A 398 -6.52 29.87 -13.89
N SER A 399 -5.65 30.64 -14.53
CA SER A 399 -4.90 31.67 -13.82
C SER A 399 -5.84 32.78 -13.34
N GLU A 400 -5.42 33.49 -12.30
CA GLU A 400 -6.11 34.67 -11.75
C GLU A 400 -6.60 35.64 -12.82
N LYS A 401 -5.71 36.01 -13.76
CA LYS A 401 -6.02 36.93 -14.86
C LYS A 401 -7.10 36.40 -15.81
N ARG A 402 -7.24 35.07 -15.92
CA ARG A 402 -8.25 34.40 -16.76
C ARG A 402 -9.54 34.08 -15.99
N TRP A 403 -9.63 34.42 -14.70
CA TRP A 403 -10.82 34.18 -13.89
C TRP A 403 -11.84 35.31 -14.01
N GLY A 404 -12.40 35.47 -15.21
CA GLY A 404 -13.45 36.45 -15.50
C GLY A 404 -14.85 35.94 -15.16
N GLU A 405 -15.86 36.68 -15.62
CA GLU A 405 -17.29 36.34 -15.47
C GLU A 405 -17.62 34.95 -16.04
N GLU A 406 -17.14 34.66 -17.26
CA GLU A 406 -17.30 33.38 -17.96
C GLU A 406 -16.74 32.20 -17.14
N THR A 407 -15.52 32.35 -16.63
CA THR A 407 -14.86 31.35 -15.78
C THR A 407 -15.61 31.18 -14.46
N THR A 408 -16.07 32.28 -13.85
CA THR A 408 -16.84 32.24 -12.61
C THR A 408 -18.13 31.44 -12.78
N ALA A 409 -18.85 31.69 -13.88
CA ALA A 409 -20.08 31.01 -14.22
C ALA A 409 -19.87 29.51 -14.54
N THR A 410 -18.88 29.18 -15.37
CA THR A 410 -18.54 27.80 -15.77
C THR A 410 -18.05 26.95 -14.60
N VAL A 411 -17.18 27.51 -13.76
CA VAL A 411 -16.75 26.87 -12.51
C VAL A 411 -17.94 26.66 -11.58
N GLY A 412 -18.89 27.59 -11.55
CA GLY A 412 -20.12 27.46 -10.76
C GLY A 412 -20.90 26.15 -10.98
N TYR A 413 -20.78 25.50 -12.14
CA TYR A 413 -21.37 24.19 -12.41
C TYR A 413 -20.34 23.09 -12.77
N GLY A 414 -19.05 23.34 -12.51
CA GLY A 414 -17.99 22.33 -12.51
C GLY A 414 -17.21 22.14 -13.80
N TYR A 415 -17.18 23.15 -14.67
CA TYR A 415 -16.34 23.17 -15.88
C TYR A 415 -15.28 24.27 -15.78
N GLY A 416 -14.14 24.07 -16.44
CA GLY A 416 -13.02 25.00 -16.42
C GLY A 416 -12.02 24.75 -15.30
N ILE A 417 -12.27 23.79 -14.40
CA ILE A 417 -11.28 23.28 -13.43
C ILE A 417 -11.24 21.76 -13.47
N SER A 418 -10.06 21.17 -13.32
CA SER A 418 -9.90 19.72 -13.17
C SER A 418 -9.22 19.38 -11.85
N ILE A 419 -9.85 18.51 -11.07
CA ILE A 419 -9.41 18.12 -9.73
C ILE A 419 -9.51 16.60 -9.55
N THR A 420 -8.82 16.07 -8.54
CA THR A 420 -8.82 14.62 -8.30
C THR A 420 -10.03 14.18 -7.48
N PRO A 421 -10.44 12.89 -7.60
CA PRO A 421 -11.40 12.26 -6.69
C PRO A 421 -11.12 12.53 -5.21
N LEU A 422 -9.84 12.48 -4.80
CA LEU A 422 -9.43 12.74 -3.42
C LEU A 422 -9.76 14.18 -2.97
N HIS A 423 -9.50 15.19 -3.82
CA HIS A 423 -9.89 16.57 -3.49
C HIS A 423 -11.39 16.71 -3.27
N LEU A 424 -12.19 16.10 -4.15
CA LEU A 424 -13.65 16.17 -4.07
C LEU A 424 -14.18 15.58 -2.76
N ILE A 425 -13.75 14.38 -2.38
CA ILE A 425 -14.26 13.72 -1.18
C ILE A 425 -13.77 14.40 0.11
N SER A 426 -12.52 14.88 0.15
CA SER A 426 -11.99 15.61 1.31
C SER A 426 -12.72 16.93 1.54
N ALA A 427 -12.92 17.72 0.48
CA ALA A 427 -13.71 18.94 0.58
C ALA A 427 -15.17 18.66 0.95
N PHE A 428 -15.77 17.61 0.39
CA PHE A 428 -17.15 17.24 0.66
C PHE A 428 -17.38 16.82 2.10
N SER A 429 -16.44 16.10 2.69
CA SER A 429 -16.48 15.72 4.11
C SER A 429 -16.65 16.96 4.98
N ALA A 430 -15.92 18.04 4.68
CA ALA A 430 -16.06 19.33 5.36
C ALA A 430 -17.44 19.97 5.17
N ILE A 431 -18.07 19.81 4.00
CA ILE A 431 -19.41 20.35 3.74
C ILE A 431 -20.48 19.67 4.63
N VAL A 432 -20.31 18.39 4.97
CA VAL A 432 -21.35 17.61 5.65
C VAL A 432 -21.09 17.38 7.15
N ASN A 433 -19.83 17.46 7.61
CA ASN A 433 -19.42 17.13 8.99
C ASN A 433 -19.54 18.27 10.02
N GLY A 434 -20.18 19.39 9.68
CA GLY A 434 -20.20 20.58 10.53
C GLY A 434 -19.20 21.67 10.13
N GLY A 435 -18.53 21.53 8.99
CA GLY A 435 -17.76 22.61 8.36
C GLY A 435 -16.25 22.53 8.56
N ILE A 436 -15.71 21.40 8.98
CA ILE A 436 -14.29 21.23 9.29
C ILE A 436 -13.63 20.39 8.20
N TYR A 437 -12.66 20.95 7.50
CA TYR A 437 -11.83 20.18 6.61
C TYR A 437 -10.80 19.41 7.42
N HIS A 438 -10.74 18.10 7.21
CA HIS A 438 -9.68 17.24 7.73
C HIS A 438 -8.83 16.78 6.55
N ALA A 439 -7.53 17.03 6.62
CA ALA A 439 -6.61 16.54 5.60
C ALA A 439 -6.68 15.00 5.52
N PRO A 440 -6.83 14.40 4.32
CA PRO A 440 -6.97 12.96 4.21
C PRO A 440 -5.67 12.27 4.56
N THR A 441 -5.79 11.10 5.21
CA THR A 441 -4.66 10.28 5.63
C THR A 441 -4.97 8.80 5.47
N LEU A 442 -3.92 8.04 5.21
CA LEU A 442 -3.90 6.59 5.21
C LEU A 442 -3.26 6.00 6.47
N LEU A 443 -2.74 6.83 7.38
CA LEU A 443 -2.05 6.40 8.59
C LEU A 443 -2.96 6.53 9.81
N LYS A 444 -3.13 5.44 10.55
CA LYS A 444 -4.00 5.38 11.73
C LYS A 444 -3.53 6.30 12.86
N ASP A 445 -2.23 6.33 13.12
CA ASP A 445 -1.64 7.06 14.26
C ASP A 445 -1.12 8.47 13.92
N ASN A 446 -1.61 9.07 12.83
CA ASN A 446 -1.19 10.41 12.46
C ASN A 446 -1.84 11.46 13.38
N GLN A 447 -1.11 11.93 14.41
CA GLN A 447 -1.60 12.90 15.40
C GLN A 447 -1.56 14.37 14.90
N ALA A 448 -0.77 14.67 13.87
CA ALA A 448 -0.53 16.03 13.37
C ALA A 448 -1.36 16.34 12.11
N ARG A 449 -2.67 16.09 12.16
CA ARG A 449 -3.56 16.29 11.00
C ARG A 449 -3.94 17.75 10.86
N ASP A 450 -3.62 18.35 9.71
CA ASP A 450 -4.13 19.66 9.36
C ASP A 450 -5.66 19.63 9.34
N SER A 451 -6.26 20.51 10.13
CA SER A 451 -7.70 20.60 10.28
C SER A 451 -8.11 22.05 10.47
N HIS A 452 -9.01 22.54 9.63
CA HIS A 452 -9.46 23.93 9.67
C HIS A 452 -10.92 24.06 9.25
N ARG A 453 -11.58 25.12 9.73
CA ARG A 453 -12.96 25.40 9.37
C ARG A 453 -13.04 26.03 7.98
N VAL A 454 -13.90 25.47 7.12
CA VAL A 454 -14.15 25.99 5.76
C VAL A 454 -15.54 26.58 5.58
N ILE A 455 -16.52 26.11 6.37
CA ILE A 455 -17.87 26.69 6.43
C ILE A 455 -18.39 26.67 7.87
N SER A 456 -19.45 27.43 8.12
CA SER A 456 -20.15 27.40 9.41
C SER A 456 -20.91 26.08 9.61
N PHE A 457 -21.14 25.72 10.88
CA PHE A 457 -21.99 24.56 11.23
C PHE A 457 -23.41 24.69 10.66
N ASN A 458 -23.96 25.91 10.64
CA ASN A 458 -25.30 26.18 10.10
C ASN A 458 -25.37 25.93 8.60
N THR A 459 -24.38 26.42 7.84
CA THR A 459 -24.25 26.14 6.40
C THR A 459 -24.16 24.63 6.16
N SER A 460 -23.31 23.92 6.91
CA SER A 460 -23.18 22.46 6.79
C SER A 460 -24.50 21.73 7.08
N LYS A 461 -25.25 22.16 8.11
CA LYS A 461 -26.58 21.61 8.44
C LYS A 461 -27.60 21.85 7.33
N GLN A 462 -27.59 23.02 6.69
CA GLN A 462 -28.45 23.30 5.54
C GLN A 462 -28.06 22.45 4.33
N MET A 463 -26.76 22.32 4.06
CA MET A 463 -26.26 21.50 2.96
C MET A 463 -26.64 20.02 3.08
N ARG A 464 -26.58 19.42 4.27
CA ARG A 464 -27.08 18.06 4.51
C ARG A 464 -28.53 17.87 4.07
N LYS A 465 -29.41 18.82 4.40
CA LYS A 465 -30.83 18.79 4.01
C LYS A 465 -31.01 18.92 2.49
N LEU A 466 -30.29 19.86 1.87
CA LEU A 466 -30.33 20.08 0.42
C LEU A 466 -29.88 18.82 -0.34
N LEU A 467 -28.77 18.21 0.09
CA LEU A 467 -28.21 17.00 -0.51
C LEU A 467 -29.10 15.76 -0.28
N ARG A 468 -29.83 15.69 0.83
CA ARG A 468 -30.84 14.65 1.04
C ARG A 468 -31.97 14.78 0.02
N GLY A 469 -32.45 16.00 -0.24
CA GLY A 469 -33.45 16.30 -1.27
C GLY A 469 -33.06 15.81 -2.68
N VAL A 470 -31.77 15.90 -3.04
CA VAL A 470 -31.28 15.37 -4.33
C VAL A 470 -31.46 13.86 -4.45
N VAL A 471 -31.33 13.13 -3.34
CA VAL A 471 -31.46 11.66 -3.30
C VAL A 471 -32.92 11.23 -3.13
N THR A 472 -33.76 11.99 -2.42
CA THR A 472 -35.18 11.65 -2.27
C THR A 472 -36.02 12.03 -3.50
N ASP A 473 -35.76 13.21 -4.05
CA ASP A 473 -36.67 13.87 -5.01
C ASP A 473 -36.02 14.16 -6.37
N GLY A 474 -34.68 14.08 -6.45
CA GLY A 474 -33.91 14.46 -7.64
C GLY A 474 -33.25 13.32 -8.42
N SER A 475 -32.14 13.67 -9.07
CA SER A 475 -31.35 12.78 -9.91
C SER A 475 -30.64 11.63 -9.17
N GLY A 476 -30.57 11.69 -7.83
CA GLY A 476 -29.93 10.69 -6.98
C GLY A 476 -30.84 9.56 -6.50
N LYS A 477 -32.11 9.50 -6.92
CA LYS A 477 -33.14 8.56 -6.40
C LYS A 477 -32.72 7.10 -6.27
N ARG A 478 -31.91 6.60 -7.20
CA ARG A 478 -31.46 5.19 -7.20
C ARG A 478 -30.40 4.87 -6.15
N ALA A 479 -29.87 5.88 -5.46
CA ALA A 479 -28.96 5.71 -4.32
C ALA A 479 -29.69 5.82 -2.96
N ASN A 480 -31.03 5.93 -2.96
CA ASN A 480 -31.79 5.94 -1.71
C ASN A 480 -31.93 4.50 -1.19
N VAL A 481 -31.03 4.11 -0.30
CA VAL A 481 -30.97 2.76 0.27
C VAL A 481 -31.96 2.64 1.42
N LEU A 482 -32.70 1.53 1.46
CA LEU A 482 -33.65 1.22 2.53
C LEU A 482 -32.94 1.22 3.90
N GLY A 483 -33.51 1.90 4.88
CA GLY A 483 -32.92 2.02 6.22
C GLY A 483 -31.70 2.94 6.34
N TYR A 484 -31.16 3.50 5.25
CA TYR A 484 -29.98 4.37 5.31
C TYR A 484 -30.24 5.74 4.70
N GLU A 485 -29.98 6.79 5.48
CA GLU A 485 -30.14 8.17 5.05
C GLU A 485 -29.01 8.60 4.11
N VAL A 486 -29.13 8.28 2.82
CA VAL A 486 -28.15 8.72 1.83
C VAL A 486 -28.44 10.15 1.38
N ALA A 487 -27.44 11.03 1.43
CA ALA A 487 -27.48 12.36 0.84
C ALA A 487 -26.32 12.52 -0.14
N GLY A 488 -26.50 13.22 -1.26
CA GLY A 488 -25.42 13.30 -2.24
C GLY A 488 -25.72 14.11 -3.50
N LYS A 489 -24.77 14.10 -4.44
CA LYS A 489 -24.88 14.77 -5.73
C LYS A 489 -24.31 13.92 -6.86
N THR A 490 -25.06 13.90 -7.95
CA THR A 490 -24.71 13.27 -9.24
C THR A 490 -23.88 14.21 -10.12
N GLY A 491 -22.96 13.63 -10.90
CA GLY A 491 -22.11 14.30 -11.87
C GLY A 491 -22.11 13.59 -13.21
N THR A 492 -22.24 14.32 -14.31
CA THR A 492 -21.96 13.82 -15.65
C THR A 492 -21.25 14.92 -16.40
N ALA A 493 -19.99 14.68 -16.73
CA ALA A 493 -19.11 15.64 -17.40
C ALA A 493 -18.67 15.07 -18.74
N ASN A 494 -18.73 15.89 -19.79
CA ASN A 494 -18.21 15.50 -21.10
C ASN A 494 -16.69 15.47 -21.05
N LYS A 495 -16.08 14.45 -21.67
CA LYS A 495 -14.63 14.30 -21.71
C LYS A 495 -14.04 15.20 -22.78
N LEU A 496 -12.91 15.82 -22.44
CA LEU A 496 -12.07 16.55 -23.39
C LEU A 496 -11.15 15.55 -24.09
N VAL A 497 -11.24 15.48 -25.42
CA VAL A 497 -10.32 14.72 -26.28
C VAL A 497 -9.72 15.71 -27.27
N ASN A 498 -8.39 15.84 -27.26
CA ASN A 498 -7.66 16.80 -28.11
C ASN A 498 -8.18 18.25 -28.01
N GLY A 499 -8.55 18.68 -26.80
CA GLY A 499 -9.04 20.04 -26.55
C GLY A 499 -10.51 20.28 -26.87
N HIS A 500 -11.25 19.26 -27.32
CA HIS A 500 -12.67 19.37 -27.66
C HIS A 500 -13.52 18.39 -26.84
N TYR A 501 -14.73 18.81 -26.43
CA TYR A 501 -15.68 17.93 -25.79
C TYR A 501 -16.24 16.93 -26.79
N VAL A 502 -16.19 15.64 -26.46
CA VAL A 502 -16.74 14.58 -27.31
C VAL A 502 -18.08 14.11 -26.76
N ASP A 503 -19.10 14.13 -27.63
CA ASP A 503 -20.43 13.66 -27.27
C ASP A 503 -20.40 12.17 -26.88
N LYS A 504 -21.18 11.79 -25.87
CA LYS A 504 -21.31 10.43 -25.30
C LYS A 504 -20.05 9.82 -24.68
N LYS A 505 -18.90 10.52 -24.70
CA LYS A 505 -17.74 10.18 -23.85
C LYS A 505 -17.83 10.99 -22.57
N VAL A 506 -18.31 10.36 -21.51
CA VAL A 506 -18.61 11.03 -20.25
C VAL A 506 -17.85 10.43 -19.07
N MET A 507 -17.45 11.29 -18.14
CA MET A 507 -17.13 10.92 -16.78
C MET A 507 -18.42 10.99 -15.96
N THR A 508 -18.84 9.89 -15.36
CA THR A 508 -19.99 9.87 -14.46
C THR A 508 -19.52 9.72 -13.03
N SER A 509 -20.10 10.45 -12.10
CA SER A 509 -19.69 10.41 -10.71
C SER A 509 -20.86 10.58 -9.75
N PHE A 510 -20.72 10.02 -8.55
CA PHE A 510 -21.64 10.24 -7.45
C PHE A 510 -20.84 10.48 -6.17
N LEU A 511 -21.22 11.53 -5.47
CA LEU A 511 -20.65 11.93 -4.20
C LEU A 511 -21.74 11.86 -3.14
N ALA A 512 -21.54 11.07 -2.10
CA ALA A 512 -22.56 10.73 -1.12
C ALA A 512 -22.03 10.76 0.31
N THR A 513 -22.91 11.01 1.26
CA THR A 513 -22.68 10.80 2.69
C THR A 513 -23.82 10.02 3.31
N PHE A 514 -23.51 9.27 4.36
CA PHE A 514 -24.48 8.51 5.15
C PHE A 514 -23.97 8.31 6.58
N PRO A 515 -24.86 8.31 7.58
CA PRO A 515 -26.24 8.83 7.54
C PRO A 515 -26.29 10.36 7.30
N ALA A 516 -27.34 10.88 6.66
CA ALA A 516 -27.44 12.30 6.33
C ALA A 516 -27.72 13.20 7.55
N SER A 517 -28.47 12.71 8.55
CA SER A 517 -28.72 13.42 9.81
C SER A 517 -27.45 13.63 10.62
N GLU A 518 -26.64 12.60 10.73
CA GLU A 518 -25.34 12.59 11.42
C GLU A 518 -24.27 11.92 10.54
N PRO A 519 -23.65 12.67 9.61
CA PRO A 519 -22.64 12.13 8.72
C PRO A 519 -21.46 11.50 9.45
N GLN A 520 -21.20 10.23 9.12
CA GLN A 520 -20.02 9.50 9.58
C GLN A 520 -19.10 9.17 8.40
N TYR A 521 -19.68 8.84 7.24
CA TYR A 521 -18.91 8.42 6.08
C TYR A 521 -19.30 9.22 4.84
N ALA A 522 -18.31 9.45 3.99
CA ALA A 522 -18.48 9.91 2.63
C ALA A 522 -18.03 8.81 1.66
N LEU A 523 -18.76 8.65 0.56
CA LEU A 523 -18.41 7.81 -0.58
C LEU A 523 -18.33 8.70 -1.82
N PHE A 524 -17.20 8.65 -2.51
CA PHE A 524 -17.07 9.18 -3.85
C PHE A 524 -16.85 8.03 -4.82
N MET A 525 -17.58 8.03 -5.93
CA MET A 525 -17.46 7.04 -6.99
C MET A 525 -17.44 7.75 -8.35
N VAL A 526 -16.60 7.27 -9.26
CA VAL A 526 -16.52 7.75 -10.64
C VAL A 526 -16.33 6.57 -11.61
N MET A 527 -16.94 6.65 -12.79
CA MET A 527 -16.69 5.75 -13.93
C MET A 527 -16.30 6.56 -15.16
N ASP A 528 -15.27 6.09 -15.85
CA ASP A 528 -14.78 6.65 -17.12
C ASP A 528 -15.46 5.95 -18.31
N GLU A 529 -16.15 6.74 -19.12
CA GLU A 529 -16.81 6.33 -20.36
C GLU A 529 -17.72 5.08 -20.24
N PRO A 530 -18.66 5.00 -19.28
CA PRO A 530 -19.63 3.92 -19.22
C PRO A 530 -20.50 3.92 -20.50
N LYS A 531 -20.73 2.74 -21.06
CA LYS A 531 -21.50 2.54 -22.28
C LYS A 531 -23.00 2.40 -21.97
N PRO A 532 -23.88 2.86 -22.86
CA PRO A 532 -25.33 2.73 -22.69
C PRO A 532 -25.76 1.27 -22.83
N LEU A 533 -26.82 0.90 -22.10
CA LEU A 533 -27.44 -0.42 -22.17
C LEU A 533 -28.92 -0.30 -22.55
N LYS A 534 -29.56 -1.41 -22.92
CA LYS A 534 -31.00 -1.43 -23.19
C LYS A 534 -31.80 -1.14 -21.92
N GLU A 535 -31.35 -1.67 -20.79
CA GLU A 535 -31.95 -1.48 -19.45
C GLU A 535 -31.82 -0.04 -18.94
N THR A 536 -30.84 0.71 -19.45
CA THR A 536 -30.71 2.15 -19.17
C THR A 536 -31.40 3.02 -20.22
N TRP A 537 -32.20 2.43 -21.12
CA TRP A 537 -32.92 3.15 -22.19
C TRP A 537 -31.98 3.97 -23.09
N GLY A 538 -30.74 3.52 -23.25
CA GLY A 538 -29.72 4.25 -24.01
C GLY A 538 -29.07 5.42 -23.26
N PHE A 539 -29.42 5.67 -21.99
CA PHE A 539 -28.80 6.73 -21.19
C PHE A 539 -27.43 6.32 -20.64
N VAL A 540 -26.48 7.26 -20.67
CA VAL A 540 -25.12 7.14 -20.10
C VAL A 540 -24.90 8.01 -18.87
N THR A 541 -25.92 8.71 -18.38
CA THR A 541 -25.78 9.66 -17.27
C THR A 541 -25.62 8.95 -15.93
N SER A 542 -25.02 9.64 -14.96
CA SER A 542 -24.70 9.11 -13.62
C SER A 542 -25.88 8.45 -12.91
N GLY A 543 -27.09 9.00 -13.08
CA GLY A 543 -28.33 8.47 -12.50
C GLY A 543 -28.68 7.04 -12.91
N TRP A 544 -28.03 6.49 -13.94
CA TRP A 544 -28.25 5.13 -14.45
C TRP A 544 -27.09 4.16 -14.19
N ASN A 545 -25.90 4.66 -13.84
CA ASN A 545 -24.71 3.83 -13.61
C ASN A 545 -24.13 4.03 -12.20
N THR A 546 -23.43 5.13 -11.95
CA THR A 546 -22.74 5.41 -10.69
C THR A 546 -23.68 5.55 -9.50
N VAL A 547 -24.86 6.15 -9.67
CA VAL A 547 -25.85 6.30 -8.59
C VAL A 547 -26.38 4.95 -8.09
N PRO A 548 -26.96 4.07 -8.93
CA PRO A 548 -27.41 2.76 -8.45
C PRO A 548 -26.27 1.90 -7.93
N THR A 549 -25.07 1.99 -8.53
CA THR A 549 -23.91 1.22 -8.05
C THR A 549 -23.46 1.71 -6.67
N ALA A 550 -23.39 3.02 -6.46
CA ALA A 550 -23.08 3.58 -5.15
C ALA A 550 -24.14 3.24 -4.10
N GLY A 551 -25.42 3.22 -4.47
CA GLY A 551 -26.49 2.74 -3.59
C GLY A 551 -26.27 1.29 -3.15
N LYS A 552 -25.91 0.41 -4.09
CA LYS A 552 -25.59 -0.99 -3.78
C LYS A 552 -24.36 -1.10 -2.85
N ILE A 553 -23.27 -0.40 -3.18
CA ILE A 553 -22.07 -0.32 -2.33
C ILE A 553 -22.44 0.12 -0.91
N ILE A 554 -23.17 1.24 -0.76
CA ILE A 554 -23.59 1.75 0.56
C ILE A 554 -24.38 0.69 1.35
N SER A 555 -25.29 -0.03 0.69
CA SER A 555 -26.10 -1.05 1.36
C SER A 555 -25.28 -2.21 1.92
N GLU A 556 -24.13 -2.52 1.29
CA GLU A 556 -23.26 -3.63 1.70
C GLU A 556 -22.19 -3.21 2.71
N ILE A 557 -21.68 -1.98 2.61
CA ILE A 557 -20.65 -1.47 3.52
C ILE A 557 -21.20 -0.85 4.79
N ALA A 558 -22.43 -0.33 4.79
CA ALA A 558 -22.98 0.34 5.96
C ALA A 558 -23.08 -0.59 7.21
N PRO A 559 -23.50 -1.87 7.09
CA PRO A 559 -23.40 -2.83 8.20
C PRO A 559 -21.97 -3.09 8.65
N GLN A 560 -21.01 -3.21 7.72
CA GLN A 560 -19.59 -3.43 8.03
C GLN A 560 -18.99 -2.25 8.80
N LEU A 561 -19.46 -1.03 8.50
CA LEU A 561 -19.11 0.21 9.19
C LEU A 561 -19.89 0.41 10.52
N ASN A 562 -20.67 -0.58 10.96
CA ASN A 562 -21.54 -0.49 12.14
C ASN A 562 -22.56 0.66 12.09
N VAL A 563 -22.96 1.10 10.89
CA VAL A 563 -24.05 2.06 10.72
C VAL A 563 -25.37 1.32 10.91
N LYS A 564 -26.13 1.72 11.92
CA LYS A 564 -27.45 1.15 12.19
C LYS A 564 -28.44 1.58 11.11
N ALA A 565 -29.15 0.61 10.55
CA ALA A 565 -30.29 0.89 9.70
C ALA A 565 -31.45 1.47 10.53
N ASN A 566 -32.07 2.53 10.03
CA ASN A 566 -33.25 3.16 10.61
C ASN A 566 -34.44 2.95 9.66
N TYR A 567 -35.22 1.89 9.89
CA TYR A 567 -36.36 1.55 9.03
C TYR A 567 -37.58 2.47 9.25
N ASP A 568 -37.62 3.25 10.34
CA ASP A 568 -38.69 4.21 10.60
C ASP A 568 -38.73 5.32 9.54
N LEU A 569 -37.58 5.59 8.88
CA LEU A 569 -37.48 6.48 7.73
C LEU A 569 -38.39 6.06 6.58
N ASP A 570 -38.52 4.75 6.39
CA ASP A 570 -39.32 4.18 5.32
C ASP A 570 -40.80 4.09 5.70
N GLU A 571 -41.13 3.91 6.99
CA GLU A 571 -42.50 4.03 7.48
C GLU A 571 -43.03 5.46 7.37
N LEU A 572 -42.24 6.45 7.80
CA LEU A 572 -42.55 7.87 7.61
C LEU A 572 -42.67 8.26 6.13
N ARG A 573 -41.94 7.56 5.25
CA ARG A 573 -42.07 7.74 3.81
C ARG A 573 -43.36 7.10 3.29
N ARG A 574 -43.67 5.87 3.71
CA ARG A 574 -44.91 5.19 3.33
C ARG A 574 -46.10 6.00 3.79
N SER A 575 -46.11 6.53 5.02
CA SER A 575 -47.17 7.39 5.51
C SER A 575 -47.31 8.66 4.66
N ARG A 576 -46.22 9.37 4.33
CA ARG A 576 -46.27 10.53 3.42
C ARG A 576 -46.77 10.20 2.02
N ILE A 577 -46.39 9.05 1.45
CA ILE A 577 -46.89 8.62 0.12
C ILE A 577 -48.39 8.31 0.21
N ILE A 578 -48.82 7.65 1.28
CA ILE A 578 -50.23 7.34 1.55
C ILE A 578 -51.02 8.66 1.70
N GLU A 579 -50.57 9.59 2.54
CA GLU A 579 -51.16 10.94 2.70
C GLU A 579 -51.24 11.70 1.38
N ALA A 580 -50.14 11.77 0.60
CA ALA A 580 -50.12 12.42 -0.71
C ALA A 580 -51.02 11.74 -1.75
N THR A 581 -51.34 10.45 -1.58
CA THR A 581 -52.28 9.74 -2.44
C THR A 581 -53.73 10.08 -2.09
N PHE A 582 -54.00 10.48 -0.83
CA PHE A 582 -55.31 10.93 -0.36
C PHE A 582 -55.54 12.44 -0.55
N GLU A 583 -54.50 13.26 -0.61
CA GLU A 583 -54.56 14.66 -0.99
C GLU A 583 -54.65 14.83 -2.53
N LYS A 584 -55.82 14.54 -3.12
CA LYS A 584 -56.11 15.05 -4.47
C LYS A 584 -56.18 16.58 -4.44
N PRO A 585 -55.60 17.30 -5.41
CA PRO A 585 -55.78 18.74 -5.50
C PRO A 585 -57.25 19.01 -5.84
N VAL A 586 -57.93 19.71 -4.93
CA VAL A 586 -59.18 20.41 -5.23
C VAL A 586 -58.82 21.41 -6.33
N ARG A 587 -59.22 21.14 -7.57
CA ARG A 587 -59.01 22.08 -8.68
C ARG A 587 -59.85 23.34 -8.40
N PRO A 588 -59.32 24.55 -8.59
CA PRO A 588 -60.14 25.75 -8.66
C PRO A 588 -61.04 25.74 -9.89
#